data_AF-A0A5M9JNN5-F1
#
_entry.id   AF-A0A5M9JNN5-F1
#
_cell.length_a   1.000
_cell.length_b   1.000
_cell.length_c   1.000
_cell.angle_alpha   90.00
_cell.angle_beta   90.00
_cell.angle_gamma   90.00
#
_symmetry.space_group_name_H-M   'P 1'
#
loop_
_entity.id
_entity.type
_entity.pdbx_description
1 polymer ?
#
loop_
_entity_poly.entity_id
_entity_poly.type
_entity_poly.pdbx_seq_one_letter_code
_entity_poly.pdbx_strand_id
1 'polypeptide(L)'
;MATPEKHACVNCTKNAHDLNAGGSAHLKPLTGYVEKSNETTRLGMQDTLRRLAEEMETPYDTMLRMFNSFSISAFFKKLSESTNPLSLDMLADPNVVDPLLFGRLMRYLASIRMVKETDKDHFAANNTTRVFSDPRVEGGLKYTFHIGGPTYQALPEFLEKQQYQNHTGGKLAWNMGANTDLDFFSWAQQNPQPLQWFQQLMSIPREGDWLDVVPTISEGKSDVVLVDVGGGMGQQCARLAARFPELENRIVLQDRPETIKIAPSIKGVKAMAHDFFTPQVVIGADFYYLRTVLHDWEDSEAVQILKNLVPAMAPGSKILIDDMVLPNIGVHWWAACLDLHMYAKHGAMERNEEQWYSLLGKAGLQILEIKTYSPVMRHSIIVAQLK
;
A
#
# COMPACT_ATOMS: atom_id res chain seq x y z
N MET A 1 22.60 18.38 64.83
CA MET A 1 22.40 19.67 64.14
C MET A 1 23.60 19.92 63.25
N ALA A 2 23.48 19.64 61.95
CA ALA A 2 24.42 20.05 60.90
C ALA A 2 23.73 19.88 59.55
N THR A 3 23.66 20.95 58.77
CA THR A 3 23.22 21.03 57.36
C THR A 3 24.20 20.34 56.42
N PRO A 4 23.75 19.94 55.22
CA PRO A 4 24.48 20.36 54.03
C PRO A 4 23.60 20.82 52.84
N GLU A 5 23.96 22.00 52.34
CA GLU A 5 24.11 22.43 50.94
C GLU A 5 23.04 22.09 49.88
N LYS A 6 22.27 23.13 49.52
CA LYS A 6 21.60 23.27 48.23
C LYS A 6 22.62 23.63 47.16
N HIS A 7 22.95 22.70 46.26
CA HIS A 7 23.50 23.05 44.95
C HIS A 7 22.34 23.52 44.05
N ALA A 8 22.14 24.83 43.99
CA ALA A 8 21.28 25.45 42.99
C ALA A 8 21.99 25.38 41.63
N CYS A 9 21.37 24.70 40.65
CA CYS A 9 21.78 24.75 39.26
C CYS A 9 21.51 26.16 38.72
N VAL A 10 22.50 27.03 38.83
CA VAL A 10 22.54 28.35 38.20
C VAL A 10 22.77 28.14 36.70
N ASN A 11 21.74 27.75 35.95
CA ASN A 11 21.66 27.93 34.48
C ASN A 11 20.31 27.61 33.81
N CYS A 12 19.22 27.37 34.55
CA CYS A 12 17.92 27.05 33.93
C CYS A 12 17.00 28.24 33.59
N THR A 13 17.43 29.50 33.74
CA THR A 13 16.51 30.66 33.60
C THR A 13 16.93 31.74 32.59
N LYS A 14 17.79 31.44 31.62
CA LYS A 14 18.18 32.45 30.59
C LYS A 14 17.49 32.38 29.23
N ASN A 15 16.58 31.43 28.97
CA ASN A 15 15.86 31.36 27.69
C ASN A 15 14.32 31.43 27.82
N ALA A 16 13.79 32.09 28.85
CA ALA A 16 12.34 32.30 29.00
C ALA A 16 11.87 33.69 28.52
N HIS A 17 12.74 34.50 27.92
CA HIS A 17 12.43 35.87 27.50
C HIS A 17 12.24 36.08 25.98
N ASP A 18 12.38 35.04 25.14
CA ASP A 18 12.28 35.17 23.68
C ASP A 18 11.00 34.58 23.05
N LEU A 19 10.00 34.17 23.85
CA LEU A 19 8.73 33.67 23.31
C LEU A 19 7.68 34.76 23.03
N ASN A 20 8.03 36.04 23.21
CA ASN A 20 7.13 37.19 22.99
C ASN A 20 7.57 38.11 21.84
N ALA A 21 8.15 37.54 20.80
CA ALA A 21 8.24 38.18 19.49
C ALA A 21 7.53 37.27 18.48
N GLY A 22 6.55 37.82 17.76
CA GLY A 22 5.82 37.15 16.67
C GLY A 22 6.70 36.85 15.45
N GLY A 23 7.82 36.18 15.66
CA GLY A 23 8.68 35.63 14.63
C GLY A 23 8.30 34.18 14.38
N SER A 24 7.89 33.88 13.15
CA SER A 24 7.71 32.50 12.72
C SER A 24 9.02 31.74 12.94
N ALA A 25 9.01 30.77 13.86
CA ALA A 25 10.11 29.83 14.02
C ALA A 25 10.13 28.89 12.80
N HIS A 26 10.72 29.35 11.70
CA HIS A 26 10.90 28.52 10.52
C HIS A 26 12.00 27.50 10.80
N LEU A 27 11.60 26.24 11.01
CA LEU A 27 12.52 25.11 10.96
C LEU A 27 13.21 25.09 9.59
N LYS A 28 14.53 24.87 9.58
CA LYS A 28 15.30 24.75 8.33
C LYS A 28 14.74 23.59 7.48
N PRO A 29 14.66 23.72 6.15
CA PRO A 29 14.24 22.63 5.28
C PRO A 29 15.09 21.37 5.46
N LEU A 30 14.44 20.20 5.55
CA LEU A 30 15.10 18.90 5.70
C LEU A 30 15.55 18.28 4.35
N THR A 31 15.39 18.99 3.23
CA THR A 31 15.58 18.45 1.87
C THR A 31 16.91 17.71 1.68
N GLY A 32 18.03 18.31 2.11
CA GLY A 32 19.35 17.67 1.97
C GLY A 32 19.62 16.46 2.88
N TYR A 33 18.83 16.29 3.95
CA TYR A 33 18.89 15.10 4.81
C TYR A 33 18.03 13.98 4.26
N VAL A 34 16.84 14.30 3.74
CA VAL A 34 15.91 13.33 3.16
C VAL A 34 16.51 12.65 1.93
N GLU A 35 17.16 13.42 1.04
CA GLU A 35 17.80 12.88 -0.17
C GLU A 35 18.91 11.85 0.10
N LYS A 36 19.50 11.87 1.30
CA LYS A 36 20.59 10.97 1.71
C LYS A 36 20.15 9.86 2.65
N SER A 37 18.87 9.84 3.04
CA SER A 37 18.33 8.90 4.02
C SER A 37 17.69 7.69 3.34
N ASN A 38 17.84 6.51 3.95
CA ASN A 38 17.09 5.31 3.54
C ASN A 38 15.62 5.39 4.00
N GLU A 39 14.78 4.50 3.49
CA GLU A 39 13.34 4.42 3.81
C GLU A 39 13.08 4.47 5.32
N THR A 40 13.71 3.59 6.08
CA THR A 40 13.52 3.48 7.53
C THR A 40 13.77 4.80 8.23
N THR A 41 14.84 5.49 7.86
CA THR A 41 15.18 6.79 8.44
C THR A 41 14.16 7.86 8.05
N ARG A 42 13.81 7.93 6.76
CA ARG A 42 12.83 8.89 6.24
C ARG A 42 11.47 8.72 6.90
N LEU A 43 10.97 7.49 7.01
CA LEU A 43 9.67 7.17 7.61
C LEU A 43 9.68 7.38 9.12
N GLY A 44 10.77 7.00 9.81
CA GLY A 44 10.93 7.30 11.23
C GLY A 44 10.92 8.81 11.56
N MET A 45 11.49 9.64 10.67
CA MET A 45 11.39 11.10 10.78
C MET A 45 9.94 11.58 10.57
N GLN A 46 9.22 11.03 9.59
CA GLN A 46 7.81 11.39 9.35
C GLN A 46 6.94 11.04 10.56
N ASP A 47 7.10 9.86 11.14
CA ASP A 47 6.37 9.44 12.33
C ASP A 47 6.72 10.30 13.55
N THR A 48 8.00 10.66 13.72
CA THR A 48 8.42 11.55 14.80
C THR A 48 7.77 12.93 14.67
N LEU A 49 7.76 13.50 13.46
CA LEU A 49 7.12 14.80 13.20
C LEU A 49 5.62 14.74 13.43
N ARG A 50 4.97 13.64 13.01
CA ARG A 50 3.54 13.41 13.24
C ARG A 50 3.23 13.33 14.73
N ARG A 51 3.96 12.51 15.49
CA ARG A 51 3.77 12.35 16.93
C ARG A 51 3.99 13.67 17.67
N LEU A 52 5.02 14.43 17.33
CA LEU A 52 5.27 15.73 17.94
C LEU A 52 4.14 16.73 17.63
N ALA A 53 3.57 16.71 16.42
CA ALA A 53 2.40 17.52 16.10
C ALA A 53 1.21 17.12 16.97
N GLU A 54 0.93 15.83 17.10
CA GLU A 54 -0.17 15.29 17.92
C GLU A 54 0.03 15.60 19.42
N GLU A 55 1.26 15.57 19.94
CA GLU A 55 1.58 15.92 21.34
C GLU A 55 1.34 17.41 21.68
N MET A 56 1.33 18.28 20.66
CA MET A 56 1.09 19.72 20.82
C MET A 56 -0.38 20.11 20.67
N GLU A 57 -1.25 19.19 20.23
CA GLU A 57 -2.66 19.47 19.99
C GLU A 57 -3.43 19.72 21.30
N THR A 58 -4.28 20.74 21.30
CA THR A 58 -5.38 20.81 22.27
C THR A 58 -6.50 19.83 21.89
N PRO A 59 -7.44 19.50 22.79
CA PRO A 59 -8.61 18.69 22.44
C PRO A 59 -9.42 19.25 21.25
N TYR A 60 -9.45 20.58 21.11
CA TYR A 60 -10.12 21.23 19.98
C TYR A 60 -9.34 21.04 18.68
N ASP A 61 -8.01 21.14 18.71
CA ASP A 61 -7.16 20.90 17.54
C ASP A 61 -7.25 19.45 17.06
N THR A 62 -7.26 18.50 17.99
CA THR A 62 -7.49 17.08 17.67
C THR A 62 -8.84 16.84 17.01
N MET A 63 -9.92 17.45 17.54
CA MET A 63 -11.25 17.37 16.93
C MET A 63 -11.24 17.97 15.51
N LEU A 64 -10.64 19.14 15.32
CA LEU A 64 -10.54 19.77 14.01
C LEU A 64 -9.69 18.96 13.03
N ARG A 65 -8.59 18.35 13.47
CA ARG A 65 -7.77 17.47 12.60
C ARG A 65 -8.60 16.29 12.09
N MET A 66 -9.43 15.71 12.95
CA MET A 66 -10.30 14.59 12.55
C MET A 66 -11.47 15.03 11.68
N PHE A 67 -12.07 16.18 11.96
CA PHE A 67 -13.11 16.74 11.10
C PHE A 67 -12.59 17.08 9.69
N ASN A 68 -11.34 17.54 9.58
CA ASN A 68 -10.72 17.98 8.33
C ASN A 68 -9.91 16.90 7.60
N SER A 69 -9.93 15.63 8.04
CA SER A 69 -9.15 14.57 7.38
C SER A 69 -9.72 14.14 6.02
N PHE A 70 -10.92 14.61 5.66
CA PHE A 70 -11.48 14.41 4.32
C PHE A 70 -10.76 15.32 3.33
N SER A 71 -10.21 14.73 2.27
CA SER A 71 -9.60 15.46 1.15
C SER A 71 -10.47 15.31 -0.10
N ILE A 72 -10.25 16.18 -1.07
CA ILE A 72 -10.78 16.04 -2.43
C ILE A 72 -9.63 15.78 -3.40
N SER A 73 -9.87 15.02 -4.47
CA SER A 73 -8.91 14.85 -5.58
C SER A 73 -9.31 15.75 -6.74
N ALA A 74 -8.51 16.77 -7.10
CA ALA A 74 -8.76 17.55 -8.31
C ALA A 74 -7.57 18.39 -8.83
N PHE A 75 -7.54 18.59 -10.16
CA PHE A 75 -6.82 19.68 -10.88
C PHE A 75 -5.29 19.79 -10.76
N PHE A 76 -4.56 18.67 -10.86
CA PHE A 76 -3.09 18.71 -10.70
C PHE A 76 -2.29 18.84 -12.01
N LYS A 77 -2.81 18.30 -13.12
CA LYS A 77 -2.04 18.16 -14.38
C LYS A 77 -1.54 19.48 -14.96
N LYS A 78 -2.44 20.46 -15.12
CA LYS A 78 -2.07 21.77 -15.71
C LYS A 78 -1.05 22.53 -14.85
N LEU A 79 -1.16 22.40 -13.52
CA LEU A 79 -0.19 22.97 -12.59
C LEU A 79 1.18 22.28 -12.70
N SER A 80 1.20 20.94 -12.80
CA SER A 80 2.45 20.18 -12.84
C SER A 80 3.23 20.35 -14.13
N GLU A 81 2.54 20.62 -15.25
CA GLU A 81 3.12 20.94 -16.55
C GLU A 81 3.73 22.36 -16.61
N SER A 82 3.33 23.27 -15.72
CA SER A 82 3.87 24.63 -15.67
C SER A 82 5.14 24.73 -14.82
N THR A 83 6.11 25.52 -15.29
CA THR A 83 7.29 25.93 -14.52
C THR A 83 7.05 27.22 -13.73
N ASN A 84 6.04 28.01 -14.10
CA ASN A 84 5.68 29.27 -13.45
C ASN A 84 4.34 29.13 -12.68
N PRO A 85 4.11 29.95 -11.65
CA PRO A 85 2.79 30.05 -11.03
C PRO A 85 1.72 30.44 -12.07
N LEU A 86 0.53 29.88 -11.94
CA LEU A 86 -0.63 30.13 -12.78
C LEU A 86 -1.73 30.81 -11.97
N SER A 87 -2.38 31.81 -12.55
CA SER A 87 -3.57 32.44 -11.98
C SER A 87 -4.81 31.55 -12.13
N LEU A 88 -5.89 31.85 -11.39
CA LEU A 88 -7.16 31.10 -11.47
C LEU A 88 -7.74 31.05 -12.90
N ASP A 89 -7.73 32.16 -13.62
CA ASP A 89 -8.21 32.27 -15.00
C ASP A 89 -7.32 31.53 -16.00
N MET A 90 -6.03 31.40 -15.72
CA MET A 90 -5.13 30.54 -16.49
C MET A 90 -5.38 29.06 -16.20
N LEU A 91 -5.86 28.70 -15.01
CA LEU A 91 -6.08 27.31 -14.62
C LEU A 91 -7.41 26.75 -15.12
N ALA A 92 -8.47 27.55 -15.10
CA ALA A 92 -9.80 27.15 -15.54
C ALA A 92 -10.48 28.30 -16.32
N ASP A 93 -11.24 27.94 -17.35
CA ASP A 93 -12.05 28.91 -18.10
C ASP A 93 -13.18 29.44 -17.19
N PRO A 94 -13.24 30.76 -16.93
CA PRO A 94 -14.27 31.35 -16.07
C PRO A 94 -15.70 31.22 -16.64
N ASN A 95 -15.85 30.89 -17.93
CA ASN A 95 -17.15 30.61 -18.54
C ASN A 95 -17.63 29.18 -18.26
N VAL A 96 -16.74 28.29 -17.82
CA VAL A 96 -17.02 26.88 -17.54
C VAL A 96 -17.03 26.61 -16.03
N VAL A 97 -16.16 27.28 -15.28
CA VAL A 97 -15.99 27.09 -13.85
C VAL A 97 -16.24 28.39 -13.11
N ASP A 98 -17.13 28.36 -12.11
CA ASP A 98 -17.39 29.52 -11.25
C ASP A 98 -16.09 29.98 -10.54
N PRO A 99 -15.60 31.21 -10.80
CA PRO A 99 -14.32 31.66 -10.28
C PRO A 99 -14.26 31.71 -8.75
N LEU A 100 -15.39 32.00 -8.09
CA LEU A 100 -15.46 32.07 -6.63
C LEU A 100 -15.31 30.67 -6.01
N LEU A 101 -16.04 29.68 -6.53
CA LEU A 101 -15.92 28.29 -6.12
C LEU A 101 -14.52 27.76 -6.39
N PHE A 102 -13.97 27.99 -7.59
CA PHE A 102 -12.64 27.50 -7.93
C PHE A 102 -11.56 28.12 -7.04
N GLY A 103 -11.62 29.43 -6.78
CA GLY A 103 -10.73 30.08 -5.83
C GLY A 103 -10.84 29.51 -4.41
N ARG A 104 -12.04 29.15 -3.95
CA ARG A 104 -12.23 28.47 -2.65
C ARG A 104 -11.56 27.09 -2.63
N LEU A 105 -11.72 26.30 -3.69
CA LEU A 105 -11.10 24.98 -3.81
C LEU A 105 -9.58 25.07 -3.83
N MET A 106 -9.03 25.99 -4.61
CA MET A 106 -7.58 26.18 -4.72
C MET A 106 -6.95 26.65 -3.40
N ARG A 107 -7.61 27.55 -2.66
CA ARG A 107 -7.16 27.95 -1.31
C ARG A 107 -7.19 26.80 -0.32
N TYR A 108 -8.23 25.96 -0.35
CA TYR A 108 -8.28 24.75 0.46
C TYR A 108 -7.15 23.77 0.10
N LEU A 109 -6.95 23.48 -1.19
CA LEU A 109 -5.86 22.60 -1.64
C LEU A 109 -4.48 23.16 -1.26
N ALA A 110 -4.29 24.47 -1.28
CA ALA A 110 -3.08 25.12 -0.79
C ALA A 110 -2.88 24.94 0.71
N SER A 111 -3.93 25.08 1.53
CA SER A 111 -3.85 24.96 2.99
C SER A 111 -3.46 23.55 3.45
N ILE A 112 -3.88 22.51 2.71
CA ILE A 112 -3.48 21.11 2.94
C ILE A 112 -2.25 20.68 2.13
N ARG A 113 -1.53 21.62 1.53
CA ARG A 113 -0.27 21.40 0.78
C ARG A 113 -0.40 20.46 -0.42
N MET A 114 -1.58 20.38 -1.03
CA MET A 114 -1.78 19.70 -2.32
C MET A 114 -1.28 20.54 -3.50
N VAL A 115 -1.28 21.86 -3.35
CA VAL A 115 -0.67 22.85 -4.25
C VAL A 115 0.07 23.91 -3.44
N LYS A 116 0.81 24.82 -4.10
CA LYS A 116 1.45 25.97 -3.44
C LYS A 116 0.75 27.26 -3.87
N GLU A 117 0.22 28.03 -2.94
CA GLU A 117 -0.23 29.40 -3.18
C GLU A 117 1.00 30.34 -3.15
N THR A 118 1.22 31.10 -4.22
CA THR A 118 2.41 31.96 -4.37
C THR A 118 2.09 33.45 -4.27
N ASP A 119 0.86 33.82 -4.61
CA ASP A 119 0.30 35.16 -4.46
C ASP A 119 -1.24 35.03 -4.47
N LYS A 120 -1.97 36.13 -4.28
CA LYS A 120 -3.42 36.18 -4.42
C LYS A 120 -3.85 35.55 -5.75
N ASP A 121 -4.65 34.50 -5.65
CA ASP A 121 -5.22 33.77 -6.79
C ASP A 121 -4.17 33.17 -7.76
N HIS A 122 -2.93 32.98 -7.30
CA HIS A 122 -1.83 32.36 -8.07
C HIS A 122 -1.29 31.12 -7.37
N PHE A 123 -1.18 30.03 -8.13
CA PHE A 123 -0.81 28.71 -7.62
C PHE A 123 0.28 28.04 -8.46
N ALA A 124 1.13 27.27 -7.80
CA ALA A 124 2.20 26.49 -8.43
C ALA A 124 2.16 25.03 -7.97
N ALA A 125 2.70 24.14 -8.79
CA ALA A 125 2.89 22.74 -8.40
C ALA A 125 3.92 22.59 -7.27
N ASN A 126 3.63 21.72 -6.31
CA ASN A 126 4.57 21.22 -5.32
C ASN A 126 4.82 19.71 -5.52
N ASN A 127 5.52 19.06 -4.57
CA ASN A 127 5.78 17.62 -4.64
C ASN A 127 4.48 16.79 -4.77
N THR A 128 3.49 17.07 -3.92
CA THR A 128 2.20 16.38 -3.91
C THR A 128 1.44 16.57 -5.23
N THR A 129 1.40 17.81 -5.75
CA THR A 129 0.79 18.10 -7.06
C THR A 129 1.38 17.22 -8.17
N ARG A 130 2.72 17.06 -8.17
CA ARG A 130 3.42 16.27 -9.19
C ARG A 130 3.12 14.78 -9.05
N VAL A 131 3.14 14.25 -7.82
CA VAL A 131 2.78 12.85 -7.55
C VAL A 131 1.34 12.57 -7.99
N PHE A 132 0.39 13.46 -7.68
CA PHE A 132 -1.02 13.26 -7.98
C PHE A 132 -1.36 13.51 -9.46
N SER A 133 -0.44 14.12 -10.22
CA SER A 133 -0.55 14.26 -11.67
C SER A 133 -0.01 13.05 -12.44
N ASP A 134 0.70 12.15 -11.76
CA ASP A 134 1.23 10.94 -12.39
C ASP A 134 0.07 10.00 -12.75
N PRO A 135 -0.13 9.66 -14.04
CA PRO A 135 -1.18 8.74 -14.44
C PRO A 135 -1.10 7.37 -13.76
N ARG A 136 0.08 6.97 -13.28
CA ARG A 136 0.30 5.73 -12.52
C ARG A 136 -0.31 5.79 -11.13
N VAL A 137 -0.42 6.97 -10.54
CA VAL A 137 -0.94 7.20 -9.17
C VAL A 137 -2.41 7.63 -9.20
N GLU A 138 -2.86 8.29 -10.29
CA GLU A 138 -4.24 8.75 -10.45
C GLU A 138 -5.27 7.62 -10.25
N GLY A 139 -5.00 6.43 -10.79
CA GLY A 139 -5.84 5.25 -10.59
C GLY A 139 -5.98 4.85 -9.13
N GLY A 140 -4.86 4.86 -8.39
CA GLY A 140 -4.86 4.58 -6.95
C GLY A 140 -5.70 5.59 -6.17
N LEU A 141 -5.60 6.88 -6.49
CA LEU A 141 -6.44 7.91 -5.87
C LEU A 141 -7.93 7.69 -6.16
N LYS A 142 -8.29 7.45 -7.43
CA LYS A 142 -9.69 7.18 -7.80
C LYS A 142 -10.21 5.93 -7.11
N TYR A 143 -9.41 4.87 -7.01
CA TYR A 143 -9.75 3.69 -6.25
C TYR A 143 -9.99 4.03 -4.76
N THR A 144 -9.10 4.78 -4.11
CA THR A 144 -9.27 5.18 -2.71
C THR A 144 -10.58 5.95 -2.50
N PHE A 145 -10.90 6.93 -3.36
CA PHE A 145 -12.10 7.75 -3.18
C PHE A 145 -13.40 7.03 -3.55
N HIS A 146 -13.41 6.26 -4.63
CA HIS A 146 -14.65 5.67 -5.17
C HIS A 146 -14.94 4.26 -4.65
N ILE A 147 -13.92 3.54 -4.15
CA ILE A 147 -14.04 2.16 -3.68
C ILE A 147 -13.74 2.10 -2.18
N GLY A 148 -12.57 2.59 -1.77
CA GLY A 148 -12.15 2.60 -0.36
C GLY A 148 -13.04 3.49 0.52
N GLY A 149 -13.31 4.72 0.09
CA GLY A 149 -14.09 5.71 0.83
C GLY A 149 -15.47 5.19 1.26
N PRO A 150 -16.34 4.75 0.33
CA PRO A 150 -17.65 4.18 0.68
C PRO A 150 -17.56 2.97 1.60
N THR A 151 -16.54 2.11 1.43
CA THR A 151 -16.30 0.95 2.31
C THR A 151 -16.08 1.40 3.75
N TYR A 152 -15.20 2.37 3.96
CA TYR A 152 -14.87 2.88 5.29
C TYR A 152 -16.01 3.69 5.92
N GLN A 153 -16.82 4.36 5.11
CA GLN A 153 -18.03 5.02 5.58
C GLN A 153 -19.09 4.01 6.08
N ALA A 154 -19.18 2.84 5.44
CA ALA A 154 -20.09 1.77 5.84
C ALA A 154 -19.57 0.92 7.01
N LEU A 155 -18.26 0.91 7.25
CA LEU A 155 -17.61 0.01 8.22
C LEU A 155 -18.13 0.15 9.66
N PRO A 156 -18.36 1.34 10.25
CA PRO A 156 -18.88 1.45 11.61
C PRO A 156 -20.27 0.79 11.77
N GLU A 157 -21.19 1.08 10.85
CA GLU A 157 -22.54 0.48 10.87
C GLU A 157 -22.47 -1.04 10.65
N PHE A 158 -21.57 -1.50 9.77
CA PHE A 158 -21.34 -2.92 9.56
C PHE A 158 -20.86 -3.60 10.85
N LEU A 159 -19.84 -3.06 11.52
CA LEU A 159 -19.30 -3.61 12.76
C LEU A 159 -20.36 -3.69 13.88
N GLU A 160 -21.19 -2.66 14.01
CA GLU A 160 -22.31 -2.66 14.97
C GLU A 160 -23.30 -3.78 14.66
N LYS A 161 -23.70 -3.96 13.38
CA LYS A 161 -24.59 -5.05 12.95
C LYS A 161 -24.00 -6.43 13.20
N GLN A 162 -22.68 -6.58 13.04
CA GLN A 162 -21.97 -7.83 13.34
C GLN A 162 -21.65 -8.01 14.82
N GLN A 163 -22.08 -7.08 15.69
CA GLN A 163 -21.79 -7.12 17.14
C GLN A 163 -20.28 -7.25 17.42
N TYR A 164 -19.46 -6.60 16.58
CA TYR A 164 -18.01 -6.64 16.62
C TYR A 164 -17.40 -8.05 16.59
N GLN A 165 -18.12 -9.03 16.02
CA GLN A 165 -17.58 -10.36 15.75
C GLN A 165 -16.72 -10.34 14.49
N ASN A 166 -15.65 -11.14 14.48
CA ASN A 166 -14.82 -11.33 13.29
C ASN A 166 -15.56 -12.23 12.29
N HIS A 167 -16.46 -11.63 11.51
CA HIS A 167 -17.20 -12.31 10.45
C HIS A 167 -16.31 -12.44 9.19
N THR A 168 -16.02 -13.68 8.80
CA THR A 168 -15.37 -13.99 7.52
C THR A 168 -16.41 -14.58 6.56
N GLY A 169 -16.31 -14.20 5.28
CA GLY A 169 -17.29 -14.56 4.25
C GLY A 169 -18.59 -13.75 4.27
N GLY A 170 -19.47 -14.02 3.29
CA GLY A 170 -20.76 -13.34 3.17
C GLY A 170 -20.67 -11.89 2.69
N LYS A 171 -21.66 -11.06 3.08
CA LYS A 171 -21.69 -9.62 2.76
C LYS A 171 -20.88 -8.84 3.78
N LEU A 172 -20.00 -7.98 3.30
CA LEU A 172 -19.04 -7.20 4.11
C LEU A 172 -19.37 -5.70 4.09
N ALA A 173 -18.57 -4.89 4.80
CA ALA A 173 -18.68 -3.43 4.75
C ALA A 173 -18.53 -2.89 3.32
N TRP A 174 -17.68 -3.52 2.51
CA TRP A 174 -17.57 -3.24 1.07
C TRP A 174 -18.91 -3.37 0.34
N ASN A 175 -19.65 -4.47 0.54
CA ASN A 175 -20.95 -4.69 -0.10
C ASN A 175 -21.96 -3.60 0.25
N MET A 176 -21.97 -3.16 1.51
CA MET A 176 -22.79 -2.05 1.97
C MET A 176 -22.39 -0.74 1.28
N GLY A 177 -21.09 -0.42 1.23
CA GLY A 177 -20.59 0.81 0.61
C GLY A 177 -20.77 0.85 -0.91
N ALA A 178 -20.63 -0.29 -1.59
CA ALA A 178 -20.78 -0.42 -3.03
C ALA A 178 -22.23 -0.70 -3.48
N ASN A 179 -23.15 -0.91 -2.52
CA ASN A 179 -24.55 -1.29 -2.76
C ASN A 179 -24.67 -2.47 -3.75
N THR A 180 -23.98 -3.57 -3.44
CA THR A 180 -23.94 -4.77 -4.29
C THR A 180 -23.89 -6.06 -3.47
N ASP A 181 -24.42 -7.14 -4.04
CA ASP A 181 -24.41 -8.47 -3.46
C ASP A 181 -23.25 -9.34 -3.97
N LEU A 182 -22.45 -8.83 -4.90
CA LEU A 182 -21.29 -9.50 -5.47
C LEU A 182 -20.05 -9.33 -4.58
N ASP A 183 -19.14 -10.30 -4.59
CA ASP A 183 -17.77 -10.09 -4.11
C ASP A 183 -17.06 -9.04 -4.98
N PHE A 184 -15.96 -8.46 -4.45
CA PHE A 184 -15.24 -7.40 -5.15
C PHE A 184 -14.78 -7.80 -6.55
N PHE A 185 -14.25 -9.01 -6.74
CA PHE A 185 -13.67 -9.40 -8.01
C PHE A 185 -14.75 -9.66 -9.07
N SER A 186 -15.86 -10.31 -8.69
CA SER A 186 -17.03 -10.47 -9.56
C SER A 186 -17.67 -9.13 -9.92
N TRP A 187 -17.77 -8.20 -8.96
CA TRP A 187 -18.25 -6.85 -9.21
C TRP A 187 -17.31 -6.08 -10.14
N ALA A 188 -15.99 -6.14 -9.92
CA ALA A 188 -15.01 -5.42 -10.71
C ALA A 188 -15.00 -5.85 -12.18
N GLN A 189 -15.24 -7.14 -12.48
CA GLN A 189 -15.40 -7.63 -13.85
C GLN A 189 -16.55 -6.95 -14.61
N GLN A 190 -17.63 -6.59 -13.91
CA GLN A 190 -18.78 -5.89 -14.48
C GLN A 190 -18.58 -4.36 -14.52
N ASN A 191 -17.50 -3.87 -13.88
CA ASN A 191 -17.20 -2.47 -13.71
C ASN A 191 -15.77 -2.16 -14.22
N PRO A 192 -15.57 -2.09 -15.54
CA PRO A 192 -14.24 -2.06 -16.15
C PRO A 192 -13.40 -0.83 -15.75
N GLN A 193 -14.03 0.31 -15.47
CA GLN A 193 -13.33 1.51 -15.04
C GLN A 193 -12.77 1.37 -13.60
N PRO A 194 -13.57 0.98 -12.59
CA PRO A 194 -13.04 0.58 -11.28
C PRO A 194 -11.96 -0.50 -11.32
N LEU A 195 -12.12 -1.53 -12.18
CA LEU A 195 -11.10 -2.55 -12.37
C LEU A 195 -9.77 -1.96 -12.89
N GLN A 196 -9.84 -1.02 -13.85
CA GLN A 196 -8.67 -0.32 -14.33
C GLN A 196 -7.97 0.48 -13.22
N TRP A 197 -8.72 1.17 -12.36
CA TRP A 197 -8.14 1.90 -11.22
C TRP A 197 -7.45 0.97 -10.22
N PHE A 198 -8.05 -0.19 -9.94
CA PHE A 198 -7.45 -1.22 -9.10
C PHE A 198 -6.15 -1.76 -9.72
N GLN A 199 -6.14 -2.07 -11.01
CA GLN A 199 -4.92 -2.51 -11.70
C GLN A 199 -3.80 -1.46 -11.69
N GLN A 200 -4.16 -0.18 -11.85
CA GLN A 200 -3.22 0.94 -11.73
C GLN A 200 -2.66 1.04 -10.31
N LEU A 201 -3.49 0.92 -9.27
CA LEU A 201 -3.04 0.86 -7.88
C LEU A 201 -2.02 -0.26 -7.65
N MET A 202 -2.29 -1.46 -8.17
CA MET A 202 -1.40 -2.62 -8.07
C MET A 202 -0.09 -2.48 -8.87
N SER A 203 -0.02 -1.53 -9.81
CA SER A 203 1.19 -1.24 -10.58
C SER A 203 2.16 -0.29 -9.88
N ILE A 204 1.73 0.37 -8.79
CA ILE A 204 2.59 1.29 -8.04
C ILE A 204 3.74 0.48 -7.42
N PRO A 205 5.01 0.83 -7.70
CA PRO A 205 6.15 0.13 -7.13
C PRO A 205 6.13 0.16 -5.60
N ARG A 206 6.33 -0.99 -4.97
CA ARG A 206 6.66 -1.09 -3.54
C ARG A 206 8.09 -0.61 -3.32
N GLU A 207 8.37 -0.09 -2.14
CA GLU A 207 9.76 0.07 -1.69
C GLU A 207 10.38 -1.30 -1.40
N GLY A 208 11.68 -1.42 -1.69
CA GLY A 208 12.42 -2.68 -1.66
C GLY A 208 12.13 -3.64 -2.83
N ASP A 209 12.94 -4.69 -2.94
CA ASP A 209 12.81 -5.73 -3.95
C ASP A 209 12.90 -7.10 -3.30
N TRP A 210 11.94 -7.99 -3.60
CA TRP A 210 11.99 -9.37 -3.14
C TRP A 210 13.16 -10.15 -3.75
N LEU A 211 13.63 -9.75 -4.94
CA LEU A 211 14.79 -10.35 -5.59
C LEU A 211 16.09 -10.08 -4.83
N ASP A 212 16.15 -9.02 -4.03
CA ASP A 212 17.33 -8.74 -3.19
C ASP A 212 17.46 -9.73 -2.03
N VAL A 213 16.34 -10.28 -1.55
CA VAL A 213 16.31 -11.24 -0.43
C VAL A 213 16.24 -12.70 -0.88
N VAL A 214 15.83 -12.98 -2.12
CA VAL A 214 15.86 -14.33 -2.72
C VAL A 214 16.63 -14.35 -4.05
N PRO A 215 17.93 -14.02 -4.05
CA PRO A 215 18.74 -14.05 -5.27
C PRO A 215 18.95 -15.48 -5.80
N THR A 216 18.84 -16.50 -4.93
CA THR A 216 19.02 -17.92 -5.27
C THR A 216 18.00 -18.45 -6.29
N ILE A 217 17.00 -17.65 -6.66
CA ILE A 217 16.03 -18.03 -7.69
C ILE A 217 16.70 -18.26 -9.06
N SER A 218 17.80 -17.57 -9.35
CA SER A 218 18.57 -17.75 -10.59
C SER A 218 19.25 -19.13 -10.68
N GLU A 219 19.37 -19.85 -9.57
CA GLU A 219 20.01 -21.16 -9.49
C GLU A 219 19.05 -22.32 -9.78
N GLY A 220 17.76 -22.02 -10.03
CA GLY A 220 16.74 -23.02 -10.37
C GLY A 220 17.17 -23.88 -11.56
N LYS A 221 16.90 -25.19 -11.48
CA LYS A 221 17.37 -26.20 -12.45
C LYS A 221 16.24 -26.87 -13.23
N SER A 222 14.99 -26.66 -12.83
CA SER A 222 13.82 -27.24 -13.51
C SER A 222 13.51 -26.53 -14.83
N ASP A 223 12.83 -27.22 -15.74
CA ASP A 223 12.38 -26.63 -17.02
C ASP A 223 11.52 -25.37 -16.79
N VAL A 224 10.72 -25.37 -15.72
CA VAL A 224 10.07 -24.17 -15.18
C VAL A 224 10.70 -23.85 -13.82
N VAL A 225 11.31 -22.68 -13.71
CA VAL A 225 11.92 -22.18 -12.47
C VAL A 225 10.89 -21.51 -11.60
N LEU A 226 10.07 -20.62 -12.16
CA LEU A 226 9.06 -19.89 -11.39
C LEU A 226 7.69 -19.95 -12.06
N VAL A 227 6.68 -20.28 -11.25
CA VAL A 227 5.27 -20.07 -11.56
C VAL A 227 4.76 -18.93 -10.69
N ASP A 228 4.40 -17.80 -11.30
CA ASP A 228 3.78 -16.64 -10.67
C ASP A 228 2.26 -16.87 -10.60
N VAL A 229 1.77 -17.33 -9.45
CA VAL A 229 0.38 -17.74 -9.24
C VAL A 229 -0.45 -16.54 -8.79
N GLY A 230 -1.42 -16.14 -9.60
CA GLY A 230 -2.16 -14.89 -9.38
C GLY A 230 -1.33 -13.64 -9.70
N GLY A 231 -0.44 -13.74 -10.69
CA GLY A 231 0.57 -12.72 -10.99
C GLY A 231 0.04 -11.45 -11.67
N GLY A 232 -1.27 -11.36 -11.91
CA GLY A 232 -1.91 -10.17 -12.47
C GLY A 232 -1.39 -9.81 -13.87
N MET A 233 -0.83 -8.61 -14.00
CA MET A 233 -0.27 -8.10 -15.27
C MET A 233 1.19 -8.57 -15.49
N GLY A 234 1.72 -9.44 -14.64
CA GLY A 234 3.04 -10.05 -14.81
C GLY A 234 4.22 -9.13 -14.48
N GLN A 235 4.02 -8.10 -13.64
CA GLN A 235 5.10 -7.15 -13.31
C GLN A 235 6.29 -7.85 -12.64
N GLN A 236 6.06 -8.85 -11.80
CA GLN A 236 7.14 -9.60 -11.14
C GLN A 236 7.85 -10.54 -12.11
N CYS A 237 7.10 -11.22 -12.98
CA CYS A 237 7.69 -11.98 -14.10
C CYS A 237 8.60 -11.11 -14.98
N ALA A 238 8.17 -9.89 -15.36
CA ALA A 238 8.96 -8.97 -16.16
C ALA A 238 10.23 -8.51 -15.43
N ARG A 239 10.15 -8.22 -14.13
CA ARG A 239 11.31 -7.87 -13.29
C ARG A 239 12.30 -9.03 -13.18
N LEU A 240 11.81 -10.25 -12.94
CA LEU A 240 12.63 -11.45 -12.83
C LEU A 240 13.37 -11.72 -14.15
N ALA A 241 12.65 -11.70 -15.28
CA ALA A 241 13.24 -11.91 -16.60
C ALA A 241 14.28 -10.84 -16.98
N ALA A 242 14.06 -9.59 -16.55
CA ALA A 242 15.02 -8.51 -16.77
C ALA A 242 16.27 -8.65 -15.88
N ARG A 243 16.11 -9.13 -14.64
CA ARG A 243 17.20 -9.30 -13.67
C ARG A 243 18.07 -10.52 -13.95
N PHE A 244 17.46 -11.60 -14.40
CA PHE A 244 18.09 -12.90 -14.66
C PHE A 244 17.72 -13.40 -16.07
N PRO A 245 18.35 -12.86 -17.12
CA PRO A 245 18.06 -13.26 -18.51
C PRO A 245 18.28 -14.75 -18.78
N GLU A 246 19.10 -15.45 -17.98
CA GLU A 246 19.32 -16.89 -18.03
C GLU A 246 18.07 -17.73 -17.71
N LEU A 247 17.03 -17.11 -17.13
CA LEU A 247 15.74 -17.75 -16.85
C LEU A 247 14.74 -17.62 -18.02
N GLU A 248 15.17 -17.11 -19.18
CA GLU A 248 14.32 -16.97 -20.36
C GLU A 248 13.62 -18.29 -20.71
N ASN A 249 12.30 -18.22 -20.94
CA ASN A 249 11.38 -19.33 -21.22
C ASN A 249 11.16 -20.32 -20.06
N ARG A 250 11.67 -20.03 -18.87
CA ARG A 250 11.52 -20.87 -17.66
C ARG A 250 10.60 -20.22 -16.61
N ILE A 251 9.88 -19.17 -16.99
CA ILE A 251 8.96 -18.41 -16.14
C ILE A 251 7.54 -18.55 -16.69
N VAL A 252 6.59 -18.90 -15.83
CA VAL A 252 5.16 -19.01 -16.16
C VAL A 252 4.35 -18.00 -15.34
N LEU A 253 3.58 -17.16 -16.03
CA LEU A 253 2.60 -16.27 -15.42
C LEU A 253 1.24 -16.97 -15.41
N GLN A 254 0.61 -17.09 -14.24
CA GLN A 254 -0.73 -17.63 -14.07
C GLN A 254 -1.69 -16.60 -13.49
N ASP A 255 -2.85 -16.48 -14.12
CA ASP A 255 -4.00 -15.72 -13.61
C ASP A 255 -5.28 -16.21 -14.31
N ARG A 256 -6.43 -15.65 -13.97
CA ARG A 256 -7.72 -15.97 -14.60
C ARG A 256 -7.70 -15.66 -16.11
N PRO A 257 -8.50 -16.37 -16.93
CA PRO A 257 -8.51 -16.20 -18.38
C PRO A 257 -8.68 -14.73 -18.84
N GLU A 258 -9.55 -13.99 -18.18
CA GLU A 258 -9.82 -12.58 -18.49
C GLU A 258 -8.64 -11.65 -18.18
N THR A 259 -7.89 -11.94 -17.10
CA THR A 259 -6.67 -11.20 -16.76
C THR A 259 -5.57 -11.50 -17.78
N ILE A 260 -5.33 -12.79 -18.07
CA ILE A 260 -4.30 -13.22 -19.03
C ILE A 260 -4.56 -12.66 -20.43
N LYS A 261 -5.82 -12.54 -20.84
CA LYS A 261 -6.19 -11.98 -22.14
C LYS A 261 -5.74 -10.53 -22.34
N ILE A 262 -5.67 -9.74 -21.28
CA ILE A 262 -5.30 -8.32 -21.33
C ILE A 262 -3.87 -8.06 -20.81
N ALA A 263 -3.23 -9.05 -20.20
CA ALA A 263 -1.87 -8.94 -19.72
C ALA A 263 -0.91 -8.67 -20.90
N PRO A 264 0.09 -7.78 -20.72
CA PRO A 264 1.08 -7.54 -21.76
C PRO A 264 1.89 -8.80 -22.04
N SER A 265 2.27 -9.00 -23.30
CA SER A 265 3.24 -10.03 -23.65
C SER A 265 4.61 -9.66 -23.10
N ILE A 266 5.21 -10.55 -22.31
CA ILE A 266 6.52 -10.35 -21.68
C ILE A 266 7.50 -11.33 -22.33
N LYS A 267 8.60 -10.79 -22.88
CA LYS A 267 9.63 -11.61 -23.52
C LYS A 267 10.19 -12.63 -22.52
N GLY A 268 10.24 -13.90 -22.93
CA GLY A 268 10.78 -14.99 -22.10
C GLY A 268 9.83 -15.51 -21.03
N VAL A 269 8.58 -15.06 -20.99
CA VAL A 269 7.56 -15.49 -20.02
C VAL A 269 6.39 -16.14 -20.74
N LYS A 270 5.96 -17.31 -20.25
CA LYS A 270 4.78 -17.99 -20.76
C LYS A 270 3.55 -17.59 -19.94
N ALA A 271 2.60 -16.89 -20.55
CA ALA A 271 1.30 -16.64 -19.93
C ALA A 271 0.39 -17.87 -20.02
N MET A 272 -0.30 -18.19 -18.93
CA MET A 272 -1.16 -19.37 -18.80
C MET A 272 -2.40 -19.03 -17.98
N ALA A 273 -3.59 -19.24 -18.54
CA ALA A 273 -4.83 -19.12 -17.77
C ALA A 273 -4.91 -20.26 -16.74
N HIS A 274 -5.11 -19.93 -15.47
CA HIS A 274 -5.27 -20.90 -14.39
C HIS A 274 -6.06 -20.28 -13.22
N ASP A 275 -6.94 -21.08 -12.62
CA ASP A 275 -7.64 -20.76 -11.38
C ASP A 275 -6.96 -21.53 -10.23
N PHE A 276 -6.38 -20.80 -9.27
CA PHE A 276 -5.67 -21.38 -8.14
C PHE A 276 -6.58 -22.14 -7.15
N PHE A 277 -7.91 -22.03 -7.30
CA PHE A 277 -8.86 -22.89 -6.59
C PHE A 277 -8.99 -24.28 -7.23
N THR A 278 -8.32 -24.52 -8.35
CA THR A 278 -8.17 -25.83 -8.99
C THR A 278 -6.75 -26.38 -8.82
N PRO A 279 -6.53 -27.70 -8.91
CA PRO A 279 -5.20 -28.29 -8.79
C PRO A 279 -4.17 -27.67 -9.75
N GLN A 280 -2.98 -27.37 -9.25
CA GLN A 280 -1.90 -26.77 -10.04
C GLN A 280 -1.46 -27.68 -11.19
N VAL A 281 -1.34 -27.10 -12.38
CA VAL A 281 -1.07 -27.82 -13.64
C VAL A 281 0.40 -27.83 -14.04
N VAL A 282 1.21 -26.90 -13.55
CA VAL A 282 2.66 -26.89 -13.76
C VAL A 282 3.31 -27.71 -12.64
N ILE A 283 3.78 -28.90 -12.98
CA ILE A 283 4.34 -29.86 -12.02
C ILE A 283 5.87 -29.71 -11.94
N GLY A 284 6.42 -29.73 -10.73
CA GLY A 284 7.86 -29.81 -10.47
C GLY A 284 8.63 -28.51 -10.73
N ALA A 285 7.97 -27.35 -10.67
CA ALA A 285 8.69 -26.08 -10.74
C ALA A 285 9.59 -25.89 -9.51
N ASP A 286 10.71 -25.18 -9.66
CA ASP A 286 11.58 -24.88 -8.51
C ASP A 286 10.86 -24.00 -7.48
N PHE A 287 10.11 -23.00 -7.95
CA PHE A 287 9.39 -22.02 -7.13
C PHE A 287 7.96 -21.80 -7.60
N TYR A 288 7.00 -21.86 -6.67
CA TYR A 288 5.64 -21.34 -6.83
C TYR A 288 5.53 -20.05 -6.04
N TYR A 289 5.36 -18.93 -6.73
CA TYR A 289 5.38 -17.59 -6.15
C TYR A 289 3.96 -17.04 -6.04
N LEU A 290 3.58 -16.57 -4.86
CA LEU A 290 2.29 -15.94 -4.59
C LEU A 290 2.54 -14.57 -3.98
N ARG A 291 2.18 -13.49 -4.67
CA ARG A 291 2.35 -12.13 -4.16
C ARG A 291 1.01 -11.46 -3.93
N THR A 292 0.73 -11.06 -2.69
CA THR A 292 -0.55 -10.43 -2.31
C THR A 292 -1.73 -11.20 -2.87
N VAL A 293 -1.70 -12.51 -2.63
CA VAL A 293 -2.78 -13.43 -2.98
C VAL A 293 -3.47 -13.85 -1.70
N LEU A 294 -2.74 -14.47 -0.77
CA LEU A 294 -3.32 -15.10 0.42
C LEU A 294 -3.91 -14.10 1.42
N HIS A 295 -3.52 -12.82 1.37
CA HIS A 295 -4.12 -11.77 2.20
C HIS A 295 -5.55 -11.35 1.78
N ASP A 296 -5.98 -11.69 0.56
CA ASP A 296 -7.33 -11.41 0.05
C ASP A 296 -8.34 -12.49 0.46
N TRP A 297 -7.89 -13.57 1.12
CA TRP A 297 -8.67 -14.77 1.40
C TRP A 297 -8.70 -15.09 2.88
N GLU A 298 -9.86 -15.56 3.35
CA GLU A 298 -9.96 -16.17 4.68
C GLU A 298 -9.11 -17.43 4.77
N ASP A 299 -8.79 -17.84 6.00
CA ASP A 299 -7.87 -18.95 6.25
C ASP A 299 -8.27 -20.27 5.56
N SER A 300 -9.57 -20.57 5.47
CA SER A 300 -10.10 -21.76 4.77
C SER A 300 -9.73 -21.76 3.29
N GLU A 301 -9.95 -20.63 2.62
CA GLU A 301 -9.69 -20.45 1.20
C GLU A 301 -8.18 -20.38 0.91
N ALA A 302 -7.43 -19.64 1.74
CA ALA A 302 -5.97 -19.58 1.63
C ALA A 302 -5.33 -20.97 1.80
N VAL A 303 -5.82 -21.79 2.74
CA VAL A 303 -5.40 -23.20 2.89
C VAL A 303 -5.78 -24.03 1.66
N GLN A 304 -6.95 -23.81 1.07
CA GLN A 304 -7.39 -24.52 -0.14
C GLN A 304 -6.47 -24.20 -1.33
N ILE A 305 -6.09 -22.94 -1.52
CA ILE A 305 -5.12 -22.51 -2.55
C ILE A 305 -3.79 -23.25 -2.37
N LEU A 306 -3.26 -23.26 -1.15
CA LEU A 306 -2.00 -23.97 -0.84
C LEU A 306 -2.12 -25.47 -1.06
N LYS A 307 -3.24 -26.10 -0.67
CA LYS A 307 -3.50 -27.52 -0.90
C LYS A 307 -3.62 -27.90 -2.37
N ASN A 308 -4.03 -26.97 -3.24
CA ASN A 308 -4.03 -27.19 -4.69
C ASN A 308 -2.64 -27.08 -5.31
N LEU A 309 -1.72 -26.35 -4.69
CA LEU A 309 -0.32 -26.24 -5.11
C LEU A 309 0.54 -27.42 -4.67
N VAL A 310 0.32 -27.89 -3.44
CA VAL A 310 1.13 -28.95 -2.80
C VAL A 310 1.35 -30.20 -3.68
N PRO A 311 0.33 -30.78 -4.34
CA PRO A 311 0.51 -31.96 -5.20
C PRO A 311 1.42 -31.74 -6.42
N ALA A 312 1.62 -30.49 -6.85
CA ALA A 312 2.48 -30.16 -7.98
C ALA A 312 3.96 -30.02 -7.59
N MET A 313 4.26 -29.91 -6.29
CA MET A 313 5.63 -29.74 -5.80
C MET A 313 6.46 -31.02 -5.96
N ALA A 314 7.67 -30.88 -6.49
CA ALA A 314 8.69 -31.94 -6.50
C ALA A 314 9.59 -31.84 -5.26
N PRO A 315 10.40 -32.88 -4.95
CA PRO A 315 11.46 -32.76 -3.95
C PRO A 315 12.36 -31.57 -4.25
N GLY A 316 12.45 -30.62 -3.31
CA GLY A 316 13.22 -29.38 -3.47
C GLY A 316 12.43 -28.18 -3.98
N SER A 317 11.20 -28.37 -4.47
CA SER A 317 10.30 -27.26 -4.81
C SER A 317 9.99 -26.42 -3.56
N LYS A 318 9.88 -25.11 -3.75
CA LYS A 318 9.54 -24.15 -2.70
C LYS A 318 8.31 -23.34 -3.08
N ILE A 319 7.53 -22.96 -2.07
CA ILE A 319 6.52 -21.91 -2.20
C ILE A 319 7.14 -20.62 -1.66
N LEU A 320 7.07 -19.55 -2.44
CA LEU A 320 7.50 -18.21 -2.06
C LEU A 320 6.26 -17.33 -1.91
N ILE A 321 5.93 -16.97 -0.67
CA ILE A 321 4.81 -16.05 -0.41
C ILE A 321 5.40 -14.66 -0.20
N ASP A 322 5.11 -13.73 -1.10
CA ASP A 322 5.43 -12.30 -1.02
C ASP A 322 4.22 -11.56 -0.43
N ASP A 323 4.23 -11.43 0.89
CA ASP A 323 3.13 -10.83 1.63
C ASP A 323 3.62 -10.15 2.91
N MET A 324 2.72 -9.50 3.65
CA MET A 324 3.11 -8.83 4.90
C MET A 324 3.23 -9.83 6.05
N VAL A 325 4.28 -9.64 6.85
CA VAL A 325 4.48 -10.37 8.11
C VAL A 325 4.50 -9.36 9.26
N LEU A 326 3.32 -9.17 9.84
CA LEU A 326 3.11 -8.17 10.88
C LEU A 326 3.87 -8.53 12.17
N PRO A 327 4.49 -7.55 12.86
CA PRO A 327 5.04 -7.78 14.19
C PRO A 327 3.90 -7.92 15.22
N ASN A 328 4.15 -8.68 16.28
CA ASN A 328 3.17 -8.83 17.38
C ASN A 328 2.96 -7.53 18.17
N ILE A 329 3.91 -6.58 18.13
CA ILE A 329 3.87 -5.32 18.87
C ILE A 329 4.39 -4.20 17.96
N GLY A 330 3.78 -3.02 18.05
CA GLY A 330 4.28 -1.84 17.34
C GLY A 330 4.07 -1.90 15.83
N VAL A 331 2.97 -2.51 15.38
CA VAL A 331 2.58 -2.49 13.97
C VAL A 331 2.46 -1.04 13.51
N HIS A 332 3.17 -0.69 12.43
CA HIS A 332 3.08 0.64 11.85
C HIS A 332 1.67 0.88 11.30
N TRP A 333 1.15 2.10 11.47
CA TRP A 333 -0.23 2.43 11.14
C TRP A 333 -0.58 2.20 9.66
N TRP A 334 0.36 2.34 8.72
CA TRP A 334 0.11 1.95 7.32
C TRP A 334 -0.23 0.47 7.14
N ALA A 335 0.51 -0.40 7.82
CA ALA A 335 0.28 -1.83 7.76
C ALA A 335 -1.06 -2.20 8.43
N ALA A 336 -1.35 -1.61 9.59
CA ALA A 336 -2.63 -1.80 10.27
C ALA A 336 -3.83 -1.26 9.47
N CYS A 337 -3.66 -0.14 8.76
CA CYS A 337 -4.69 0.36 7.85
C CYS A 337 -4.94 -0.63 6.71
N LEU A 338 -3.90 -1.21 6.12
CA LEU A 338 -4.08 -2.19 5.04
C LEU A 338 -4.77 -3.47 5.54
N ASP A 339 -4.43 -3.96 6.73
CA ASP A 339 -5.14 -5.06 7.38
C ASP A 339 -6.65 -4.77 7.51
N LEU A 340 -7.01 -3.57 7.99
CA LEU A 340 -8.40 -3.18 8.09
C LEU A 340 -9.10 -3.06 6.72
N HIS A 341 -8.37 -2.70 5.66
CA HIS A 341 -8.90 -2.76 4.29
C HIS A 341 -9.18 -4.20 3.87
N MET A 342 -8.30 -5.15 4.18
CA MET A 342 -8.50 -6.58 3.86
C MET A 342 -9.72 -7.12 4.60
N TYR A 343 -9.89 -6.79 5.88
CA TYR A 343 -11.07 -7.18 6.64
C TYR A 343 -12.35 -6.57 6.05
N ALA A 344 -12.39 -5.25 5.88
CA ALA A 344 -13.61 -4.54 5.47
C ALA A 344 -14.10 -4.93 4.07
N LYS A 345 -13.19 -5.37 3.20
CA LYS A 345 -13.46 -5.65 1.79
C LYS A 345 -13.52 -7.12 1.44
N HIS A 346 -12.66 -7.93 2.05
CA HIS A 346 -12.47 -9.34 1.71
C HIS A 346 -12.84 -10.28 2.86
N GLY A 347 -13.08 -9.77 4.08
CA GLY A 347 -13.24 -10.63 5.26
C GLY A 347 -11.96 -11.41 5.58
N ALA A 348 -10.84 -10.89 5.09
CA ALA A 348 -9.51 -11.47 5.18
C ALA A 348 -8.61 -10.60 6.08
N MET A 349 -7.32 -10.89 6.12
CA MET A 349 -6.40 -10.21 7.04
C MET A 349 -4.95 -10.24 6.56
N GLU A 350 -4.20 -9.25 7.03
CA GLU A 350 -2.74 -9.32 7.07
C GLU A 350 -2.31 -10.14 8.29
N ARG A 351 -1.32 -11.02 8.11
CA ARG A 351 -0.98 -12.04 9.12
C ARG A 351 0.33 -11.72 9.83
N ASN A 352 0.38 -12.01 11.12
CA ASN A 352 1.62 -12.08 11.87
C ASN A 352 2.34 -13.42 11.61
N GLU A 353 3.55 -13.54 12.14
CA GLU A 353 4.39 -14.73 11.96
C GLU A 353 3.71 -16.02 12.46
N GLU A 354 3.10 -16.00 13.65
CA GLU A 354 2.41 -17.17 14.24
C GLU A 354 1.22 -17.64 13.39
N GLN A 355 0.46 -16.70 12.84
CA GLN A 355 -0.65 -16.97 11.93
C GLN A 355 -0.17 -17.59 10.62
N TRP A 356 0.96 -17.12 10.06
CA TRP A 356 1.57 -17.73 8.88
C TRP A 356 2.00 -19.18 9.14
N TYR A 357 2.68 -19.45 10.27
CA TYR A 357 3.04 -20.84 10.64
C TYR A 357 1.80 -21.74 10.76
N SER A 358 0.73 -21.24 11.39
CA SER A 358 -0.53 -21.97 11.53
C SER A 358 -1.17 -22.26 10.17
N LEU A 359 -1.29 -21.25 9.31
CA LEU A 359 -1.89 -21.34 7.98
C LEU A 359 -1.16 -22.37 7.10
N LEU A 360 0.16 -22.23 6.95
CA LEU A 360 0.97 -23.13 6.14
C LEU A 360 1.01 -24.53 6.74
N GLY A 361 1.02 -24.63 8.08
CA GLY A 361 0.95 -25.89 8.79
C GLY A 361 -0.29 -26.72 8.46
N LYS A 362 -1.47 -26.07 8.31
CA LYS A 362 -2.73 -26.71 7.90
C LYS A 362 -2.72 -27.22 6.45
N ALA A 363 -1.84 -26.68 5.60
CA ALA A 363 -1.63 -27.13 4.23
C ALA A 363 -0.54 -28.21 4.10
N GLY A 364 0.09 -28.63 5.20
CA GLY A 364 1.18 -29.61 5.17
C GLY A 364 2.54 -29.02 4.79
N LEU A 365 2.70 -27.69 4.93
CA LEU A 365 3.91 -26.96 4.62
C LEU A 365 4.66 -26.54 5.90
N GLN A 366 5.97 -26.46 5.80
CA GLN A 366 6.85 -25.87 6.82
C GLN A 366 7.53 -24.62 6.27
N ILE A 367 7.61 -23.58 7.10
CA ILE A 367 8.36 -22.37 6.80
C ILE A 367 9.83 -22.64 7.10
N LEU A 368 10.70 -22.36 6.13
CA LEU A 368 12.15 -22.43 6.27
C LEU A 368 12.73 -21.12 6.76
N GLU A 369 12.22 -20.01 6.21
CA GLU A 369 12.76 -18.69 6.44
C GLU A 369 11.72 -17.61 6.11
N ILE A 370 11.78 -16.50 6.83
CA ILE A 370 11.01 -15.28 6.54
C ILE A 370 12.01 -14.13 6.35
N LYS A 371 11.96 -13.48 5.18
CA LYS A 371 12.88 -12.38 4.83
C LYS A 371 12.10 -11.10 4.56
N THR A 372 12.13 -10.16 5.50
CA THR A 372 11.53 -8.84 5.33
C THR A 372 12.42 -7.94 4.46
N TYR A 373 11.86 -7.38 3.38
CA TYR A 373 12.57 -6.48 2.48
C TYR A 373 12.01 -5.04 2.49
N SER A 374 10.81 -4.82 3.04
CA SER A 374 10.29 -3.48 3.38
C SER A 374 10.01 -3.39 4.88
N PRO A 375 10.78 -2.61 5.65
CA PRO A 375 10.73 -2.64 7.11
C PRO A 375 9.45 -2.01 7.70
N VAL A 376 8.82 -1.06 7.01
CA VAL A 376 7.63 -0.36 7.51
C VAL A 376 6.33 -1.08 7.15
N MET A 377 6.15 -1.40 5.86
CA MET A 377 5.00 -2.19 5.43
C MET A 377 5.13 -3.67 5.80
N ARG A 378 6.34 -4.12 6.19
CA ARG A 378 6.63 -5.51 6.55
C ARG A 378 6.45 -6.50 5.41
N HIS A 379 6.51 -6.03 4.16
CA HIS A 379 6.57 -6.93 3.01
C HIS A 379 7.77 -7.85 3.14
N SER A 380 7.49 -9.15 3.05
CA SER A 380 8.44 -10.21 3.33
C SER A 380 8.25 -11.35 2.33
N ILE A 381 9.32 -12.11 2.13
CA ILE A 381 9.24 -13.40 1.47
C ILE A 381 9.26 -14.50 2.51
N ILE A 382 8.18 -15.27 2.58
CA ILE A 382 8.10 -16.51 3.35
C ILE A 382 8.49 -17.64 2.40
N VAL A 383 9.58 -18.33 2.73
CA VAL A 383 10.06 -19.48 1.98
C VAL A 383 9.54 -20.73 2.67
N ALA A 384 8.69 -21.49 1.97
CA ALA A 384 8.07 -22.70 2.50
C ALA A 384 8.35 -23.92 1.61
N GLN A 385 8.31 -25.11 2.23
CA GLN A 385 8.43 -26.39 1.54
C GLN A 385 7.49 -27.43 2.15
N LEU A 386 7.39 -28.60 1.52
CA LEU A 386 6.67 -29.76 2.07
C LEU A 386 7.27 -30.17 3.43
N LYS A 387 6.41 -30.58 4.36
CA LYS A 387 6.82 -31.14 5.66
C LYS A 387 7.54 -32.47 5.52
#